data_AF-A0A7C2XUZ1-F1
#
_entry.id   AF-A0A7C2XUZ1-F1
#
_cell.length_a   1.000
_cell.length_b   1.000
_cell.length_c   1.000
_cell.angle_alpha   90.00
_cell.angle_beta   90.00
_cell.angle_gamma   90.00
#
_symmetry.space_group_name_H-M   'P 1'
#
loop_
_entity.id
_entity.type
_entity.pdbx_description
1 polymer ?
#
loop_
_entity_poly.entity_id
_entity_poly.type
_entity_poly.pdbx_seq_one_letter_code
_entity_poly.pdbx_strand_id
1 'polypeptide(L)'
;MQDPNLAPWGAQDRFQSHFIVRKTGNPMDFTARTVLSTKGHFRFKKVSSVRWNGGKIADALNQDSALNKLISKQTVNDATIFVEPTENEVRIHGKWKNHFDFGITKEMFQIFDKIAEHIKSL
;
A
#
# COMPACT_ATOMS: atom_id res chain seq x y z
N MET A 1 -32.74 23.62 2.70
CA MET A 1 -31.94 23.01 3.78
C MET A 1 -30.49 23.04 3.32
N GLN A 2 -29.65 23.88 3.92
CA GLN A 2 -28.21 23.90 3.62
C GLN A 2 -27.56 22.69 4.29
N ASP A 3 -26.62 22.04 3.59
CA ASP A 3 -25.83 20.95 4.16
C ASP A 3 -24.99 21.51 5.32
N PRO A 4 -25.17 21.02 6.57
CA PRO A 4 -24.37 21.47 7.70
C PRO A 4 -22.89 21.09 7.58
N ASN A 5 -22.55 20.12 6.72
CA ASN A 5 -21.18 19.75 6.38
C ASN A 5 -20.80 20.34 5.02
N LEU A 6 -20.54 21.65 4.99
CA LEU A 6 -19.87 22.25 3.84
C LEU A 6 -18.50 21.58 3.66
N ALA A 7 -18.36 20.75 2.63
CA ALA A 7 -17.04 20.26 2.22
C ALA A 7 -16.16 21.49 1.97
N PRO A 8 -14.93 21.54 2.50
CA PRO A 8 -14.08 22.71 2.34
C PRO A 8 -13.82 22.95 0.86
N TRP A 9 -14.34 24.07 0.33
CA TRP A 9 -14.12 24.50 -1.04
C TRP A 9 -12.69 25.05 -1.14
N GLY A 10 -11.77 24.22 -1.64
CA GLY A 10 -10.35 24.55 -1.76
C GLY A 10 -9.48 23.33 -2.09
N ALA A 11 -8.20 23.54 -2.35
CA ALA A 11 -7.24 22.43 -2.50
C ALA A 11 -7.11 21.72 -1.14
N GLN A 12 -7.61 20.49 -1.04
CA GLN A 12 -7.43 19.68 0.16
C GLN A 12 -5.99 19.18 0.24
N ASP A 13 -5.32 19.41 1.37
CA ASP A 13 -4.00 18.84 1.64
C ASP A 13 -4.03 17.32 1.48
N ARG A 14 -3.00 16.79 0.82
CA ARG A 14 -2.81 15.36 0.58
C ARG A 14 -1.49 14.91 1.17
N PHE A 15 -1.54 13.83 1.92
CA PHE A 15 -0.40 13.23 2.60
C PHE A 15 -0.21 11.80 2.10
N GLN A 16 1.04 11.34 2.10
CA GLN A 16 1.41 9.98 1.77
C GLN A 16 2.57 9.57 2.67
N SER A 17 2.46 8.40 3.29
CA SER A 17 3.55 7.83 4.07
C SER A 17 4.43 6.96 3.17
N HIS A 18 5.74 7.11 3.34
CA HIS A 18 6.76 6.36 2.62
C HIS A 18 7.64 5.64 3.62
N PHE A 19 7.71 4.32 3.49
CA PHE A 19 8.67 3.47 4.20
C PHE A 19 9.87 3.26 3.30
N ILE A 20 11.05 3.63 3.79
CA ILE A 20 12.27 3.66 2.99
C ILE A 20 13.18 2.52 3.42
N VAL A 21 13.56 1.69 2.46
CA VAL A 21 14.53 0.60 2.64
C VAL A 21 15.75 0.89 1.79
N ARG A 22 16.91 1.10 2.41
CA ARG A 22 18.17 1.27 1.69
C ARG A 22 18.60 -0.04 1.08
N LYS A 23 18.59 -0.12 -0.25
CA LYS A 23 18.93 -1.32 -1.02
C LYS A 23 19.33 -0.91 -2.42
N THR A 24 20.45 -1.46 -2.89
CA THR A 24 20.95 -1.28 -4.25
C THR A 24 20.66 -2.54 -5.08
N GLY A 25 20.38 -2.37 -6.36
CA GLY A 25 20.19 -3.48 -7.28
C GLY A 25 19.47 -3.02 -8.54
N ASN A 26 19.03 -3.96 -9.38
CA ASN A 26 18.26 -3.62 -10.57
C ASN A 26 16.88 -3.06 -10.16
N PRO A 27 16.53 -1.81 -10.51
CA PRO A 27 15.23 -1.23 -10.16
C PRO A 27 14.04 -2.08 -10.61
N MET A 28 14.16 -2.77 -11.74
CA MET A 28 13.09 -3.64 -12.23
C MET A 28 12.77 -4.80 -11.28
N ASP A 29 13.76 -5.29 -10.53
CA ASP A 29 13.56 -6.39 -9.58
C ASP A 29 12.75 -5.95 -8.35
N PHE A 30 12.81 -4.65 -8.00
CA PHE A 30 12.20 -4.06 -6.80
C PHE A 30 10.93 -3.25 -7.09
N THR A 31 10.35 -3.39 -8.28
CA THR A 31 9.09 -2.73 -8.64
C THR A 31 7.93 -3.70 -8.44
N ALA A 32 6.95 -3.35 -7.59
CA ALA A 32 5.71 -4.13 -7.48
C ALA A 32 4.50 -3.30 -7.03
N ARG A 33 3.31 -3.80 -7.35
CA ARG A 33 2.03 -3.23 -6.91
C ARG A 33 1.02 -4.32 -6.60
N THR A 34 0.19 -4.08 -5.61
CA THR A 34 -0.95 -4.95 -5.31
C THR A 34 -2.00 -4.91 -6.42
N VAL A 35 -2.46 -6.07 -6.86
CA VAL A 35 -3.66 -6.30 -7.68
C VAL A 35 -4.72 -6.93 -6.78
N LEU A 36 -5.75 -6.13 -6.47
CA LEU A 36 -6.79 -6.50 -5.51
C LEU A 36 -8.01 -7.07 -6.25
N SER A 37 -8.49 -8.22 -5.84
CA SER A 37 -9.87 -8.64 -6.15
C SER A 37 -10.77 -8.21 -5.01
N THR A 38 -11.94 -7.67 -5.33
CA THR A 38 -12.87 -7.12 -4.34
C THR A 38 -14.28 -7.65 -4.53
N LYS A 39 -15.04 -7.76 -3.44
CA LYS A 39 -16.47 -8.12 -3.45
C LYS A 39 -17.31 -7.02 -2.80
N GLY A 40 -18.56 -6.89 -3.25
CA GLY A 40 -19.50 -5.87 -2.78
C GLY A 40 -19.48 -4.56 -3.59
N HIS A 41 -20.28 -3.59 -3.16
CA HIS A 41 -20.51 -2.33 -3.88
C HIS A 41 -20.21 -1.10 -3.02
N PHE A 42 -19.79 -0.01 -3.67
CA PHE A 42 -19.53 1.30 -3.08
C PHE A 42 -18.63 1.21 -1.82
N ARG A 43 -19.04 1.84 -0.72
CA ARG A 43 -18.32 1.87 0.56
C ARG A 43 -18.19 0.52 1.27
N PHE A 44 -19.01 -0.46 0.89
CA PHE A 44 -19.00 -1.79 1.49
C PHE A 44 -18.09 -2.78 0.74
N LYS A 45 -17.36 -2.28 -0.26
CA LYS A 45 -16.40 -3.08 -1.02
C LYS A 45 -15.27 -3.56 -0.10
N LYS A 46 -15.09 -4.88 -0.03
CA LYS A 46 -14.04 -5.53 0.76
C LYS A 46 -13.06 -6.26 -0.15
N VAL A 47 -11.80 -6.33 0.27
CA VAL A 47 -10.77 -7.10 -0.44
C VAL A 47 -11.03 -8.59 -0.22
N SER A 48 -11.09 -9.36 -1.31
CA SER A 48 -11.26 -10.82 -1.25
C SER A 48 -9.95 -11.57 -1.43
N SER A 49 -9.06 -11.04 -2.27
CA SER A 49 -7.73 -11.61 -2.49
C SER A 49 -6.76 -10.52 -2.93
N VAL A 50 -5.49 -10.77 -2.61
CA VAL A 50 -4.36 -9.90 -2.92
C VAL A 50 -3.40 -10.70 -3.79
N ARG A 51 -2.98 -10.10 -4.89
CA ARG A 51 -1.82 -10.55 -5.68
C ARG A 51 -0.88 -9.38 -5.85
N TRP A 52 0.36 -9.67 -6.21
CA TRP A 52 1.36 -8.68 -6.57
C TRP A 52 1.71 -8.84 -8.05
N ASN A 53 1.88 -7.72 -8.73
CA ASN A 53 2.38 -7.66 -10.09
C ASN A 53 3.62 -6.75 -10.11
N GLY A 54 4.66 -7.17 -10.82
CA GLY A 54 5.94 -6.49 -10.83
C GLY A 54 7.11 -7.41 -11.17
N GLY A 55 8.31 -7.00 -10.76
CA GLY A 55 9.53 -7.79 -10.90
C GLY A 55 9.66 -8.88 -9.83
N LYS A 56 10.89 -9.32 -9.56
CA LYS A 56 11.20 -10.45 -8.66
C LYS A 56 10.60 -10.30 -7.25
N ILE A 57 10.54 -9.08 -6.72
CA ILE A 57 9.90 -8.82 -5.42
C ILE A 57 8.41 -9.21 -5.42
N ALA A 58 7.69 -9.07 -6.54
CA ALA A 58 6.29 -9.46 -6.63
C ALA A 58 6.10 -10.98 -6.43
N ASP A 59 7.01 -11.80 -6.97
CA ASP A 59 6.96 -13.25 -6.79
C ASP A 59 7.18 -13.64 -5.32
N ALA A 60 8.15 -13.04 -4.65
CA ALA A 60 8.39 -13.24 -3.22
C ALA A 60 7.17 -12.83 -2.38
N LEU A 61 6.59 -11.67 -2.65
CA LEU A 61 5.40 -11.17 -1.94
C LEU A 61 4.15 -12.02 -2.22
N ASN A 62 4.02 -12.60 -3.42
CA ASN A 62 2.93 -13.54 -3.75
C ASN A 62 3.03 -14.86 -2.96
N GLN A 63 4.25 -15.32 -2.64
CA GLN A 63 4.48 -16.54 -1.86
C GLN A 63 4.21 -16.35 -0.36
N ASP A 64 4.25 -15.12 0.16
CA ASP A 64 3.94 -14.83 1.56
C ASP A 64 2.43 -14.78 1.81
N SER A 65 1.85 -15.96 2.06
CA SER A 65 0.43 -16.10 2.40
C SER A 65 0.02 -15.34 3.67
N ALA A 66 0.93 -15.18 4.64
CA ALA A 66 0.65 -14.48 5.89
C ALA A 66 0.53 -12.97 5.66
N LEU A 67 1.46 -12.38 4.90
CA LEU A 67 1.38 -10.99 4.45
C LEU A 67 0.10 -10.72 3.66
N ASN A 68 -0.20 -11.56 2.66
CA ASN A 68 -1.38 -11.37 1.82
C ASN A 68 -2.69 -11.49 2.61
N LYS A 69 -2.71 -12.31 3.68
CA LYS A 69 -3.83 -12.39 4.63
C LYS A 69 -3.95 -11.17 5.54
N LEU A 70 -2.86 -10.47 5.86
CA LEU A 70 -2.91 -9.20 6.60
C LEU A 70 -3.44 -8.07 5.72
N ILE A 71 -2.96 -8.00 4.48
CA ILE A 71 -3.39 -6.98 3.50
C ILE A 71 -4.87 -7.14 3.14
N SER A 72 -5.38 -8.37 2.99
CA SER A 72 -6.79 -8.60 2.65
C SER A 72 -7.80 -8.15 3.72
N LYS A 73 -7.34 -7.93 4.96
CA LYS A 73 -8.17 -7.39 6.04
C LYS A 73 -8.28 -5.85 6.01
N GLN A 74 -7.44 -5.19 5.23
CA GLN A 74 -7.42 -3.74 5.14
C GLN A 74 -8.54 -3.21 4.23
N THR A 75 -8.78 -1.89 4.29
CA THR A 75 -9.64 -1.22 3.33
C THR A 75 -9.05 -1.33 1.92
N VAL A 76 -9.86 -1.16 0.87
CA VAL A 76 -9.34 -1.18 -0.52
C VAL A 76 -8.25 -0.13 -0.73
N ASN A 77 -8.35 1.01 -0.06
CA ASN A 77 -7.34 2.08 -0.16
C ASN A 77 -6.04 1.69 0.55
N ASP A 78 -6.11 1.15 1.76
CA ASP A 78 -4.93 0.76 2.54
C ASP A 78 -4.28 -0.53 2.02
N ALA A 79 -5.08 -1.41 1.40
CA ALA A 79 -4.59 -2.58 0.70
C ALA A 79 -3.93 -2.25 -0.65
N THR A 80 -4.10 -1.03 -1.16
CA THR A 80 -3.42 -0.61 -2.39
C THR A 80 -2.01 -0.13 -2.03
N ILE A 81 -1.02 -0.99 -2.26
CA ILE A 81 0.37 -0.77 -1.87
C ILE A 81 1.26 -0.80 -3.12
N PHE A 82 2.27 0.04 -3.11
CA PHE A 82 3.28 0.19 -4.15
C PHE A 82 4.65 0.00 -3.52
N VAL A 83 5.51 -0.73 -4.24
CA VAL A 83 6.94 -0.89 -3.96
C VAL A 83 7.66 -0.32 -5.17
N GLU A 84 8.37 0.78 -4.98
CA GLU A 84 8.99 1.53 -6.06
C GLU A 84 10.47 1.81 -5.74
N PRO A 85 11.39 1.39 -6.61
CA PRO A 85 12.80 1.73 -6.47
C PRO A 85 13.03 3.22 -6.75
N THR A 86 14.09 3.73 -6.16
CA THR A 86 14.76 4.99 -6.48
C THR A 86 16.25 4.68 -6.66
N GLU A 87 17.12 5.69 -6.82
CA GLU A 87 18.55 5.46 -7.09
C GLU A 87 19.23 4.50 -6.10
N ASN A 88 19.02 4.69 -4.79
CA ASN A 88 19.72 3.94 -3.74
C ASN A 88 18.78 3.32 -2.69
N GLU A 89 17.47 3.44 -2.90
CA GLU A 89 16.46 3.10 -1.91
C GLU A 89 15.21 2.54 -2.58
N VAL A 90 14.47 1.70 -1.87
CA VAL A 90 13.17 1.21 -2.29
C VAL A 90 12.11 1.79 -1.34
N ARG A 91 11.10 2.42 -1.91
CA ARG A 91 9.99 3.05 -1.18
C ARG A 91 8.80 2.12 -1.19
N ILE A 92 8.19 1.95 -0.02
CA ILE A 92 6.91 1.28 0.16
C ILE A 92 5.89 2.34 0.55
N HIS A 93 4.81 2.47 -0.21
CA HIS A 93 3.79 3.47 0.09
C HIS A 93 2.38 3.02 -0.29
N GLY A 94 1.39 3.64 0.33
CA GLY A 94 -0.02 3.49 -0.03
C GLY A 94 -0.50 4.59 -0.99
N LYS A 95 -1.81 4.75 -1.09
CA LYS A 95 -2.42 5.91 -1.77
C LYS A 95 -2.28 7.20 -0.94
N TRP A 96 -2.37 8.34 -1.63
CA TRP A 96 -2.55 9.64 -1.01
C TRP A 96 -3.85 9.70 -0.20
N LYS A 97 -3.79 10.29 1.00
CA LYS A 97 -4.92 10.50 1.91
C LYS A 97 -5.07 11.99 2.23
N ASN A 98 -6.28 12.42 2.59
CA ASN A 98 -6.49 13.74 3.19
C ASN A 98 -6.06 13.71 4.67
N HIS A 99 -6.01 14.87 5.33
CA HIS A 99 -5.59 14.98 6.73
C HIS A 99 -6.50 14.23 7.73
N PHE A 100 -7.79 14.03 7.41
CA PHE A 100 -8.71 13.29 8.27
C PHE A 100 -8.45 11.78 8.23
N ASP A 101 -8.15 11.26 7.05
CA ASP A 101 -7.91 9.83 6.82
C ASP A 101 -6.44 9.42 7.05
N PHE A 102 -5.53 10.40 7.17
CA PHE A 102 -4.11 10.14 7.31
C PHE A 102 -3.78 9.58 8.70
N GLY A 103 -3.22 8.37 8.70
CA GLY A 103 -2.77 7.66 9.88
C GLY A 103 -2.14 6.33 9.49
N ILE A 104 -1.14 5.90 10.26
CA ILE A 104 -0.51 4.58 10.10
C ILE A 104 -0.89 3.74 11.31
N THR A 105 -1.69 2.71 11.09
CA THR A 105 -2.03 1.76 12.15
C THR A 105 -0.87 0.80 12.40
N LYS A 106 -0.92 0.09 13.54
CA LYS A 106 0.06 -0.96 13.85
C LYS A 106 0.08 -2.07 12.81
N GLU A 107 -1.09 -2.42 12.27
CA GLU A 107 -1.24 -3.44 11.23
C GLU A 107 -0.65 -2.97 9.90
N MET A 108 -0.85 -1.69 9.52
CA MET A 108 -0.21 -1.11 8.34
C MET A 108 1.31 -1.10 8.48
N PHE A 109 1.82 -0.72 9.66
CA PHE A 109 3.25 -0.78 9.96
C PHE A 109 3.79 -2.21 9.78
N GLN A 110 3.12 -3.21 10.36
CA GLN A 110 3.51 -4.61 10.25
C GLN A 110 3.52 -5.12 8.81
N ILE A 111 2.56 -4.67 7.98
CA ILE A 111 2.53 -5.00 6.55
C ILE A 111 3.77 -4.43 5.85
N PHE A 112 4.08 -3.14 6.07
CA PHE A 112 5.24 -2.51 5.45
C PHE A 112 6.57 -3.08 5.94
N ASP A 113 6.66 -3.43 7.22
CA ASP A 113 7.85 -4.06 7.80
C ASP A 113 8.12 -5.44 7.16
N LYS A 114 7.10 -6.28 7.00
CA LYS A 114 7.21 -7.55 6.27
C LYS A 114 7.64 -7.37 4.82
N ILE A 115 7.09 -6.38 4.12
CA ILE A 115 7.54 -6.07 2.75
C ILE A 115 9.01 -5.66 2.75
N ALA A 116 9.45 -4.86 3.73
CA ALA A 116 10.84 -4.46 3.88
C ALA A 116 11.79 -5.64 4.13
N GLU A 117 11.37 -6.65 4.91
CA GLU A 117 12.13 -7.90 5.09
C GLU A 117 12.36 -8.64 3.77
N HIS A 118 11.32 -8.73 2.92
CA HIS A 118 11.44 -9.33 1.58
C HIS A 118 12.40 -8.53 0.68
N ILE A 119 12.31 -7.20 0.69
CA ILE A 119 13.23 -6.33 -0.08
C ILE A 119 14.68 -6.51 0.37
N LYS A 120 14.93 -6.65 1.68
CA LYS A 120 16.28 -6.86 2.21
C LYS A 120 16.86 -8.22 1.81
N SER A 121 16.00 -9.25 1.72
CA SER A 121 16.38 -10.64 1.47
C SER A 121 16.66 -10.95 0.00
N LEU A 122 16.08 -10.20 -0.93
CA LEU A 122 16.41 -10.20 -2.36
C LEU A 122 17.76 -9.56 -2.64
#